data_AF-A0A9W8J8Z8-F1
#
_entry.id   AF-A0A9W8J8Z8-F1
#
_cell.length_a   1.000
_cell.length_b   1.000
_cell.length_c   1.000
_cell.angle_alpha   90.00
_cell.angle_beta   90.00
_cell.angle_gamma   90.00
#
_symmetry.space_group_name_H-M   'P 1'
#
loop_
_entity.id
_entity.type
_entity.pdbx_description
1 polymer ?
#
loop_
_entity_poly.entity_id
_entity_poly.type
_entity_poly.pdbx_seq_one_letter_code
_entity_poly.pdbx_strand_id
1 'polypeptide(L)'
;MNFGIDGLLGLSFDFGTASPINQAVTARNATWGSSVLSNIFSQDGRNGSNFVALDLSRTDDLEDIDGGSFSIGEYAEPWKAVAQAPKLYQYPQGGDRWTTLLEGISVGGTPLNLSSLVRNATEGRLVTLLDTGDPTAVIPRNVRNDLYSRIPGAVTFTQGESRTWLIPCNTTTIVEFTFGGQRIPIHPLDLSFVSDPVTLGGQNYTACIASMDGNDALAEHGFEMSLGDIFLRNVYSVYDFGDSNGTAAGQPFMQLLAQTDPANATAQVASIRNRTMANLPPEIDPAKLVELLKAEDPTIQTAPSPAAPAPSSAPAPSSAPAPSSAPAASSPPCNCSPTPAPLAAAGLSKRQISSAQESRSPVEKYGPVIVGLLAVNAVIGVILLVLSVLTFRQRRELARRPTRSGPHYVSVKSHATSDQGAGSSRRHDDQISTMGYSQLSV
;
A
#
# COMPACT_ATOMS: atom_id res chain seq x y z
N MET A 1 -8.98 -16.91 -0.45
CA MET A 1 -9.83 -17.14 0.74
C MET A 1 -11.19 -16.47 0.50
N ASN A 2 -12.20 -16.69 1.34
CA ASN A 2 -13.33 -15.77 1.41
C ASN A 2 -12.94 -14.67 2.40
N PHE A 3 -12.57 -13.49 1.91
CA PHE A 3 -12.04 -12.40 2.75
C PHE A 3 -13.12 -11.61 3.50
N GLY A 4 -14.39 -12.04 3.46
CA GLY A 4 -15.51 -11.27 4.02
C GLY A 4 -15.89 -10.03 3.22
N ILE A 5 -15.25 -9.82 2.05
CA ILE A 5 -15.45 -8.68 1.17
C ILE A 5 -16.36 -9.10 0.01
N ASP A 6 -17.58 -8.55 -0.04
CA ASP A 6 -18.55 -8.78 -1.13
C ASP A 6 -18.31 -7.87 -2.36
N GLY A 7 -17.51 -6.81 -2.22
CA GLY A 7 -17.21 -5.87 -3.30
C GLY A 7 -16.28 -4.73 -2.88
N LEU A 8 -15.90 -3.87 -3.83
CA LEU A 8 -15.04 -2.71 -3.62
C LEU A 8 -15.76 -1.42 -3.98
N LEU A 9 -15.61 -0.40 -3.14
CA LEU A 9 -16.07 0.96 -3.41
C LEU A 9 -14.85 1.85 -3.73
N GLY A 10 -14.70 2.25 -4.99
CA GLY A 10 -13.62 3.15 -5.39
C GLY A 10 -13.82 4.56 -4.82
N LEU A 11 -12.85 5.05 -4.05
CA LEU A 11 -12.84 6.39 -3.44
C LEU A 11 -11.96 7.40 -4.19
N SER A 12 -11.46 7.05 -5.37
CA SER A 12 -10.69 7.94 -6.25
C SER A 12 -11.59 8.70 -7.24
N PHE A 13 -10.98 9.39 -8.19
CA PHE A 13 -11.62 10.30 -9.14
C PHE A 13 -12.38 9.60 -10.29
N ASP A 14 -13.34 10.31 -10.89
CA ASP A 14 -14.12 9.88 -12.07
C ASP A 14 -13.34 9.96 -13.40
N PHE A 15 -12.00 10.08 -13.37
CA PHE A 15 -11.20 10.10 -14.59
C PHE A 15 -11.21 8.73 -15.29
N GLY A 16 -11.23 8.74 -16.62
CA GLY A 16 -11.22 7.52 -17.43
C GLY A 16 -9.96 6.66 -17.30
N THR A 17 -8.87 7.20 -16.73
CA THR A 17 -7.65 6.44 -16.41
C THR A 17 -7.72 5.76 -15.04
N ALA A 18 -8.57 6.23 -14.13
CA ALA A 18 -8.71 5.70 -12.78
C ALA A 18 -9.36 4.29 -12.76
N SER A 19 -10.26 4.00 -13.70
CA SER A 19 -10.84 2.66 -13.84
C SER A 19 -11.36 2.36 -15.25
N PRO A 20 -11.41 1.07 -15.67
CA PRO A 20 -12.07 0.66 -16.92
C PRO A 20 -13.58 0.98 -16.94
N ILE A 21 -14.22 1.10 -15.77
CA ILE A 21 -15.63 1.49 -15.65
C ILE A 21 -15.78 2.96 -16.06
N ASN A 22 -14.97 3.85 -15.48
CA ASN A 22 -14.96 5.27 -15.83
C ASN A 22 -14.67 5.44 -17.32
N GLN A 23 -13.66 4.72 -17.84
CA GLN A 23 -13.33 4.73 -19.27
C GLN A 23 -14.54 4.41 -20.15
N ALA A 24 -15.30 3.37 -19.81
CA ALA A 24 -16.49 2.95 -20.56
C ALA A 24 -17.67 3.94 -20.44
N VAL A 25 -17.82 4.59 -19.28
CA VAL A 25 -18.84 5.61 -19.02
C VAL A 25 -18.54 6.89 -19.81
N THR A 26 -17.30 7.40 -19.72
CA THR A 26 -16.84 8.56 -20.48
C THR A 26 -16.93 8.32 -21.99
N ALA A 27 -16.50 7.14 -22.48
CA ALA A 27 -16.55 6.81 -23.91
C ALA A 27 -17.98 6.76 -24.50
N ARG A 28 -19.00 6.60 -23.65
CA ARG A 28 -20.42 6.61 -24.04
C ARG A 28 -21.10 7.97 -23.80
N ASN A 29 -20.38 8.95 -23.27
CA ASN A 29 -20.94 10.22 -22.75
C ASN A 29 -22.13 9.96 -21.80
N ALA A 30 -22.01 8.93 -20.96
CA ALA A 30 -23.07 8.45 -20.09
C ALA A 30 -22.93 9.04 -18.67
N THR A 31 -24.07 9.19 -17.98
CA THR A 31 -24.12 9.55 -16.55
C THR A 31 -24.51 8.38 -15.64
N TRP A 32 -25.03 7.28 -16.20
CA TRP A 32 -25.54 6.11 -15.47
C TRP A 32 -24.43 5.19 -14.90
N GLY A 33 -23.25 5.74 -14.60
CA GLY A 33 -22.10 5.00 -14.08
C GLY A 33 -20.99 5.85 -13.45
N SER A 34 -21.24 7.13 -13.14
CA SER A 34 -20.33 7.94 -12.32
C SER A 34 -20.12 7.29 -10.94
N SER A 35 -19.02 7.61 -10.24
CA SER A 35 -18.78 7.01 -8.92
C SER A 35 -19.85 7.38 -7.90
N VAL A 36 -19.95 6.60 -6.82
CA VAL A 36 -20.86 6.89 -5.70
C VAL A 36 -20.58 8.27 -5.11
N LEU A 37 -19.31 8.64 -4.94
CA LEU A 37 -18.91 9.95 -4.41
C LEU A 37 -19.30 11.08 -5.37
N SER A 38 -19.03 10.94 -6.68
CA SER A 38 -19.45 11.92 -7.68
C SER A 38 -20.97 12.12 -7.68
N ASN A 39 -21.74 11.04 -7.54
CA ASN A 39 -23.20 11.12 -7.45
C ASN A 39 -23.66 11.79 -6.14
N ILE A 40 -23.02 11.53 -5.00
CA ILE A 40 -23.35 12.18 -3.71
C ILE A 40 -23.05 13.68 -3.77
N PHE A 41 -21.82 14.07 -4.14
CA PHE A 41 -21.39 15.47 -4.18
C PHE A 41 -22.22 16.32 -5.16
N SER A 42 -22.62 15.74 -6.30
CA SER A 42 -23.50 16.45 -7.26
C SER A 42 -24.93 16.68 -6.76
N GLN A 43 -25.39 15.93 -5.75
CA GLN A 43 -26.73 16.05 -5.17
C GLN A 43 -26.77 16.86 -3.88
N ASP A 44 -25.69 16.87 -3.09
CA ASP A 44 -25.72 17.39 -1.72
C ASP A 44 -25.86 18.93 -1.63
N GLY A 45 -25.47 19.66 -2.68
CA GLY A 45 -25.66 21.12 -2.79
C GLY A 45 -24.88 21.97 -1.76
N ARG A 46 -24.24 21.35 -0.77
CA ARG A 46 -23.36 21.96 0.23
C ARG A 46 -21.99 22.24 -0.37
N ASN A 47 -21.81 23.46 -0.85
CA ASN A 47 -20.54 23.93 -1.38
C ASN A 47 -19.42 23.83 -0.32
N GLY A 48 -18.34 23.11 -0.62
CA GLY A 48 -17.21 22.87 0.32
C GLY A 48 -17.29 21.60 1.18
N SER A 49 -18.23 20.68 0.92
CA SER A 49 -18.32 19.36 1.58
C SER A 49 -17.88 18.19 0.68
N ASN A 50 -17.09 18.45 -0.36
CA ASN A 50 -16.67 17.44 -1.35
C ASN A 50 -15.43 16.65 -0.88
N PHE A 51 -15.52 16.02 0.29
CA PHE A 51 -14.44 15.19 0.83
C PHE A 51 -14.95 13.90 1.46
N VAL A 52 -14.05 12.92 1.59
CA VAL A 52 -14.25 11.78 2.49
C VAL A 52 -13.21 11.84 3.60
N ALA A 53 -13.56 11.34 4.78
CA ALA A 53 -12.65 11.24 5.91
C ALA A 53 -12.72 9.87 6.57
N LEU A 54 -11.55 9.32 6.89
CA LEU A 54 -11.34 7.95 7.34
C LEU A 54 -10.52 7.89 8.63
N ASP A 55 -11.00 7.02 9.52
CA ASP A 55 -10.38 6.61 10.77
C ASP A 55 -10.28 5.08 10.73
N LEU A 56 -9.08 4.50 10.82
CA LEU A 56 -8.87 3.06 10.83
C LEU A 56 -8.37 2.64 12.22
N SER A 57 -9.21 1.95 12.98
CA SER A 57 -8.91 1.64 14.38
C SER A 57 -7.83 0.55 14.55
N ARG A 58 -7.22 0.53 15.74
CA ARG A 58 -6.49 -0.62 16.32
C ARG A 58 -6.67 -0.59 17.84
N THR A 59 -7.02 -1.72 18.47
CA THR A 59 -7.00 -1.88 19.93
C THR A 59 -6.08 -3.00 20.43
N ASP A 60 -5.69 -3.94 19.57
CA ASP A 60 -4.75 -5.04 19.85
C ASP A 60 -3.94 -5.42 18.58
N ASP A 61 -3.41 -6.65 18.51
CA ASP A 61 -2.57 -7.17 17.42
C ASP A 61 -3.19 -8.44 16.81
N LEU A 62 -3.08 -8.57 15.48
CA LEU A 62 -3.80 -9.56 14.66
C LEU A 62 -5.35 -9.49 14.74
N GLU A 63 -5.90 -8.29 14.95
CA GLU A 63 -7.35 -8.09 15.00
C GLU A 63 -8.03 -8.18 13.62
N ASP A 64 -9.16 -8.88 13.58
CA ASP A 64 -9.98 -9.08 12.38
C ASP A 64 -10.95 -7.90 12.15
N ILE A 65 -11.57 -7.39 13.23
CA ILE A 65 -12.52 -6.26 13.19
C ILE A 65 -12.40 -5.40 14.46
N ASP A 66 -11.75 -4.24 14.32
CA ASP A 66 -11.71 -3.19 15.37
C ASP A 66 -12.50 -1.93 14.96
N GLY A 67 -13.10 -1.95 13.76
CA GLY A 67 -13.95 -0.88 13.24
C GLY A 67 -13.15 0.32 12.73
N GLY A 68 -13.68 1.51 12.99
CA GLY A 68 -13.20 2.77 12.41
C GLY A 68 -14.37 3.70 12.08
N SER A 69 -14.11 4.76 11.33
CA SER A 69 -15.14 5.62 10.77
C SER A 69 -14.86 5.96 9.31
N PHE A 70 -15.93 6.00 8.51
CA PHE A 70 -15.93 6.52 7.15
C PHE A 70 -17.05 7.54 7.07
N SER A 71 -16.69 8.78 6.71
CA SER A 71 -17.61 9.93 6.67
C SER A 71 -17.46 10.67 5.35
N ILE A 72 -18.55 11.28 4.88
CA ILE A 72 -18.63 12.01 3.61
C ILE A 72 -19.09 13.44 3.91
N GLY A 73 -18.25 14.42 3.58
CA GLY A 73 -18.53 15.85 3.75
C GLY A 73 -18.55 16.37 5.19
N GLU A 74 -18.16 15.54 6.16
CA GLU A 74 -18.05 15.88 7.58
C GLU A 74 -16.84 15.21 8.23
N TYR A 75 -16.33 15.79 9.32
CA TYR A 75 -15.26 15.21 10.14
C TYR A 75 -15.85 14.57 11.40
N ALA A 76 -15.30 13.43 11.81
CA ALA A 76 -15.60 12.83 13.10
C ALA A 76 -15.24 13.79 14.25
N GLU A 77 -16.12 13.90 15.26
CA GLU A 77 -16.01 14.88 16.36
C GLU A 77 -14.63 14.93 17.05
N PRO A 78 -13.98 13.81 17.39
CA PRO A 78 -12.65 13.82 18.03
C PRO A 78 -11.54 14.38 17.13
N TRP A 79 -11.73 14.31 15.81
CA TRP A 79 -10.67 14.50 14.81
C TRP A 79 -10.82 15.78 13.98
N LYS A 80 -11.81 16.63 14.28
CA LYS A 80 -12.08 17.93 13.61
C LYS A 80 -10.85 18.85 13.47
N ALA A 81 -9.83 18.68 14.31
CA ALA A 81 -8.56 19.41 14.21
C ALA A 81 -7.83 19.18 12.87
N VAL A 82 -8.09 18.07 12.16
CA VAL A 82 -7.48 17.76 10.84
C VAL A 82 -7.74 18.85 9.80
N ALA A 83 -8.86 19.59 9.91
CA ALA A 83 -9.19 20.69 9.01
C ALA A 83 -8.14 21.82 9.03
N GLN A 84 -7.35 21.90 10.11
CA GLN A 84 -6.26 22.87 10.28
C GLN A 84 -4.87 22.30 9.89
N ALA A 85 -4.78 21.01 9.54
CA ALA A 85 -3.53 20.40 9.11
C ALA A 85 -3.07 20.95 7.74
N PRO A 86 -1.76 20.90 7.42
CA PRO A 86 -1.26 21.30 6.11
C PRO A 86 -1.98 20.57 4.97
N LYS A 87 -2.38 21.31 3.93
CA LYS A 87 -2.95 20.72 2.72
C LYS A 87 -1.84 20.04 1.91
N LEU A 88 -1.92 18.72 1.83
CA LEU A 88 -1.06 17.88 0.99
C LEU A 88 -1.69 17.81 -0.40
N TYR A 89 -1.38 18.77 -1.27
CA TYR A 89 -1.95 18.81 -2.61
C TYR A 89 -1.61 17.55 -3.42
N GLN A 90 -2.52 17.18 -4.33
CA GLN A 90 -2.31 16.06 -5.22
C GLN A 90 -1.06 16.28 -6.10
N TYR A 91 -0.21 15.24 -6.19
CA TYR A 91 0.99 15.24 -7.02
C TYR A 91 1.10 13.95 -7.87
N PRO A 92 1.30 14.04 -9.20
CA PRO A 92 1.22 15.26 -10.00
C PRO A 92 -0.20 15.85 -9.99
N GLN A 93 -0.31 17.17 -10.15
CA GLN A 93 -1.60 17.85 -10.18
C GLN A 93 -2.45 17.32 -11.35
N GLY A 94 -3.69 16.90 -11.06
CA GLY A 94 -4.59 16.31 -12.06
C GLY A 94 -4.30 14.83 -12.35
N GLY A 95 -3.57 14.17 -11.46
CA GLY A 95 -3.47 12.71 -11.44
C GLY A 95 -4.79 12.03 -11.08
N ASP A 96 -4.83 10.71 -11.18
CA ASP A 96 -6.04 9.90 -10.99
C ASP A 96 -6.07 9.07 -9.70
N ARG A 97 -5.19 9.44 -8.76
CA ARG A 97 -4.95 8.77 -7.48
C ARG A 97 -4.74 9.80 -6.37
N TRP A 98 -4.93 9.36 -5.13
CA TRP A 98 -4.62 10.12 -3.92
C TRP A 98 -3.12 10.08 -3.62
N THR A 99 -2.35 10.67 -4.54
CA THR A 99 -0.89 10.75 -4.49
C THR A 99 -0.44 12.14 -4.05
N THR A 100 0.58 12.22 -3.20
CA THR A 100 1.19 13.48 -2.75
C THR A 100 2.70 13.31 -2.55
N LEU A 101 3.38 14.33 -2.03
CA LEU A 101 4.83 14.32 -1.79
C LEU A 101 5.16 13.98 -0.33
N LEU A 102 5.77 12.82 -0.10
CA LEU A 102 6.46 12.51 1.14
C LEU A 102 7.78 13.29 1.21
N GLU A 103 8.04 13.93 2.35
CA GLU A 103 9.20 14.82 2.55
C GLU A 103 10.37 14.15 3.27
N GLY A 104 10.15 13.00 3.91
CA GLY A 104 11.16 12.34 4.71
C GLY A 104 10.68 11.04 5.37
N ILE A 105 11.62 10.16 5.68
CA ILE A 105 11.42 8.98 6.54
C ILE A 105 12.55 8.99 7.59
N SER A 106 12.24 8.77 8.86
CA SER A 106 13.23 8.55 9.92
C SER A 106 13.03 7.19 10.58
N VAL A 107 14.14 6.54 10.95
CA VAL A 107 14.18 5.29 11.71
C VAL A 107 15.07 5.49 12.92
N GLY A 108 14.52 5.31 14.13
CA GLY A 108 15.23 5.62 15.38
C GLY A 108 15.70 7.07 15.45
N GLY A 109 14.91 8.01 14.90
CA GLY A 109 15.27 9.43 14.77
C GLY A 109 16.35 9.75 13.71
N THR A 110 16.90 8.75 13.03
CA THR A 110 17.90 8.97 11.96
C THR A 110 17.22 8.99 10.59
N PRO A 111 17.31 10.08 9.80
CA PRO A 111 16.67 10.17 8.49
C PRO A 111 17.25 9.16 7.48
N LEU A 112 16.41 8.73 6.54
CA LEU A 112 16.80 8.01 5.33
C LEU A 112 17.16 9.01 4.22
N ASN A 113 17.99 8.60 3.27
CA ASN A 113 18.26 9.39 2.07
C ASN A 113 17.22 9.03 0.99
N LEU A 114 16.36 9.98 0.61
CA LEU A 114 15.30 9.74 -0.36
C LEU A 114 15.71 10.23 -1.75
N SER A 115 15.57 9.37 -2.75
CA SER A 115 15.80 9.68 -4.16
C SER A 115 14.65 9.11 -4.96
N SER A 116 13.90 9.98 -5.65
CA SER A 116 12.76 9.55 -6.46
C SER A 116 13.18 8.81 -7.73
N LEU A 117 12.41 7.79 -8.07
CA LEU A 117 12.39 7.09 -9.35
C LEU A 117 11.39 7.72 -10.34
N VAL A 118 10.46 8.56 -9.86
CA VAL A 118 9.46 9.24 -10.69
C VAL A 118 10.10 10.45 -11.37
N ARG A 119 9.97 10.51 -12.70
CA ARG A 119 10.52 11.61 -13.50
C ARG A 119 9.92 12.95 -13.11
N ASN A 120 10.77 13.96 -12.92
CA ASN A 120 10.42 15.32 -12.51
C ASN A 120 9.78 15.46 -11.12
N ALA A 121 9.80 14.40 -10.29
CA ALA A 121 9.48 14.52 -8.88
C ALA A 121 10.39 15.53 -8.17
N THR A 122 9.93 16.09 -7.06
CA THR A 122 10.70 17.05 -6.28
C THR A 122 11.90 16.37 -5.63
N GLU A 123 13.09 16.96 -5.74
CA GLU A 123 14.32 16.40 -5.16
C GLU A 123 14.19 16.17 -3.65
N GLY A 124 14.70 15.03 -3.16
CA GLY A 124 14.61 14.62 -1.77
C GLY A 124 13.22 14.16 -1.31
N ARG A 125 12.23 14.08 -2.22
CA ARG A 125 10.85 13.67 -1.93
C ARG A 125 10.47 12.44 -2.73
N LEU A 126 9.49 11.67 -2.23
CA LEU A 126 8.91 10.55 -2.96
C LEU A 126 7.46 10.86 -3.31
N VAL A 127 7.00 10.37 -4.47
CA VAL A 127 5.58 10.45 -4.83
C VAL A 127 4.85 9.28 -4.20
N THR A 128 3.95 9.56 -3.26
CA THR A 128 3.33 8.58 -2.37
C THR A 128 1.82 8.57 -2.51
N LEU A 129 1.27 7.41 -2.86
CA LEU A 129 -0.15 7.08 -2.78
C LEU A 129 -0.52 6.74 -1.32
N LEU A 130 -1.67 7.24 -0.86
CA LEU A 130 -2.33 6.81 0.37
C LEU A 130 -3.48 5.86 0.00
N ASP A 131 -3.32 4.56 0.26
CA ASP A 131 -4.16 3.50 -0.34
C ASP A 131 -4.95 2.69 0.71
N THR A 132 -6.22 3.05 0.92
CA THR A 132 -7.14 2.29 1.79
C THR A 132 -7.50 0.90 1.25
N GLY A 133 -6.97 0.50 0.09
CA GLY A 133 -7.14 -0.83 -0.50
C GLY A 133 -5.98 -1.79 -0.26
N ASP A 134 -4.90 -1.33 0.39
CA ASP A 134 -3.71 -2.14 0.70
C ASP A 134 -3.61 -2.37 2.23
N PRO A 135 -3.66 -3.62 2.73
CA PRO A 135 -3.43 -3.90 4.16
C PRO A 135 -1.96 -3.71 4.59
N THR A 136 -1.06 -3.46 3.63
CA THR A 136 0.39 -3.35 3.80
C THR A 136 0.90 -2.00 3.26
N ALA A 137 2.16 -1.94 2.86
CA ALA A 137 2.69 -0.84 2.06
C ALA A 137 3.67 -1.39 1.03
N VAL A 138 3.78 -0.72 -0.12
CA VAL A 138 4.74 -1.06 -1.16
C VAL A 138 5.63 0.15 -1.41
N ILE A 139 6.92 0.02 -1.14
CA ILE A 139 7.87 1.14 -1.14
C ILE A 139 9.08 0.85 -2.03
N PRO A 140 9.89 1.85 -2.41
CA PRO A 140 11.07 1.62 -3.25
C PRO A 140 12.06 0.64 -2.59
N ARG A 141 12.70 -0.24 -3.37
CA ARG A 141 13.52 -1.35 -2.86
C ARG A 141 14.70 -0.85 -2.04
N ASN A 142 15.30 0.29 -2.40
CA ASN A 142 16.34 0.96 -1.62
C ASN A 142 15.80 1.47 -0.27
N VAL A 143 14.69 2.22 -0.27
CA VAL A 143 14.06 2.77 0.93
C VAL A 143 13.71 1.67 1.93
N ARG A 144 13.12 0.57 1.46
CA ARG A 144 12.84 -0.62 2.30
C ARG A 144 14.11 -1.20 2.92
N ASN A 145 15.16 -1.38 2.12
CA ASN A 145 16.41 -1.96 2.61
C ASN A 145 17.07 -1.04 3.66
N ASP A 146 17.08 0.27 3.44
CA ASP A 146 17.60 1.28 4.36
C ASP A 146 16.76 1.40 5.64
N LEU A 147 15.45 1.18 5.56
CA LEU A 147 14.53 1.16 6.70
C LEU A 147 14.78 -0.07 7.58
N TYR A 148 14.61 -1.27 7.02
CA TYR A 148 14.67 -2.51 7.81
C TYR A 148 16.09 -2.86 8.28
N SER A 149 17.14 -2.47 7.55
CA SER A 149 18.53 -2.66 8.03
C SER A 149 18.86 -1.87 9.30
N ARG A 150 18.08 -0.84 9.64
CA ARG A 150 18.24 -0.05 10.87
C ARG A 150 17.46 -0.61 12.06
N ILE A 151 16.64 -1.64 11.87
CA ILE A 151 15.94 -2.32 12.96
C ILE A 151 16.90 -3.32 13.63
N PRO A 152 17.16 -3.22 14.95
CA PRO A 152 18.03 -4.16 15.66
C PRO A 152 17.51 -5.60 15.53
N GLY A 153 18.41 -6.55 15.23
CA GLY A 153 18.08 -7.97 15.04
C GLY A 153 17.40 -8.29 13.70
N ALA A 154 17.17 -7.31 12.82
CA ALA A 154 16.62 -7.58 11.50
C ALA A 154 17.61 -8.30 10.58
N VAL A 155 17.09 -9.23 9.78
CA VAL A 155 17.85 -9.93 8.72
C VAL A 155 17.02 -10.00 7.44
N THR A 156 17.68 -10.33 6.33
CA THR A 156 17.00 -10.50 5.05
C THR A 156 17.53 -11.70 4.27
N PHE A 157 16.63 -12.34 3.54
CA PHE A 157 16.94 -13.39 2.59
C PHE A 157 16.26 -13.11 1.24
N THR A 158 16.78 -13.73 0.20
CA THR A 158 16.25 -13.66 -1.16
C THR A 158 16.00 -15.05 -1.71
N GLN A 159 14.83 -15.24 -2.32
CA GLN A 159 14.46 -16.44 -3.06
C GLN A 159 13.95 -15.99 -4.43
N GLY A 160 14.68 -16.33 -5.50
CA GLY A 160 14.48 -15.70 -6.80
C GLY A 160 14.69 -14.17 -6.74
N GLU A 161 13.75 -13.41 -7.30
CA GLU A 161 13.75 -11.93 -7.30
C GLU A 161 13.11 -11.31 -6.05
N SER A 162 12.44 -12.13 -5.23
CA SER A 162 11.80 -11.71 -3.99
C SER A 162 12.85 -11.59 -2.88
N ARG A 163 12.82 -10.45 -2.18
CA ARG A 163 13.60 -10.21 -0.96
C ARG A 163 12.65 -10.01 0.20
N THR A 164 12.78 -10.87 1.20
CA THR A 164 11.98 -10.83 2.44
C THR A 164 12.85 -10.30 3.58
N TRP A 165 12.27 -9.46 4.43
CA TRP A 165 12.88 -9.01 5.67
C TRP A 165 12.20 -9.68 6.85
N LEU A 166 12.99 -10.13 7.82
CA LEU A 166 12.54 -10.69 9.10
C LEU A 166 13.04 -9.76 10.20
N ILE A 167 12.19 -9.49 11.18
CA ILE A 167 12.52 -8.62 12.32
C ILE A 167 12.09 -9.31 13.63
N PRO A 168 12.70 -8.98 14.79
CA PRO A 168 12.22 -9.47 16.08
C PRO A 168 10.77 -9.02 16.31
N CYS A 169 9.90 -9.95 16.71
CA CYS A 169 8.48 -9.67 16.88
C CYS A 169 8.20 -8.59 17.93
N ASN A 170 9.09 -8.44 18.91
CA ASN A 170 8.99 -7.45 19.98
C ASN A 170 9.72 -6.12 19.69
N THR A 171 10.02 -5.82 18.41
CA THR A 171 10.72 -4.58 18.04
C THR A 171 9.99 -3.33 18.51
N THR A 172 10.76 -2.40 19.09
CA THR A 172 10.31 -1.08 19.56
C THR A 172 10.88 0.04 18.69
N THR A 173 11.32 -0.27 17.47
CA THR A 173 11.95 0.72 16.59
C THR A 173 10.91 1.73 16.12
N ILE A 174 11.13 3.01 16.43
CA ILE A 174 10.27 4.10 15.96
C ILE A 174 10.58 4.38 14.49
N VAL A 175 9.56 4.35 13.64
CA VAL A 175 9.60 4.78 12.23
C VAL A 175 8.60 5.93 12.05
N GLU A 176 9.05 7.03 11.44
CA GLU A 176 8.22 8.22 11.18
C GLU A 176 8.25 8.58 9.70
N PHE A 177 7.10 8.97 9.15
CA PHE A 177 6.94 9.54 7.82
C PHE A 177 6.69 11.04 7.93
N THR A 178 7.29 11.86 7.07
CA THR A 178 7.12 13.32 7.10
C THR A 178 6.27 13.81 5.95
N PHE A 179 5.14 14.46 6.25
CA PHE A 179 4.22 15.06 5.29
C PHE A 179 3.88 16.49 5.71
N GLY A 180 4.08 17.48 4.83
CA GLY A 180 3.75 18.88 5.10
C GLY A 180 4.41 19.47 6.36
N GLY A 181 5.63 19.01 6.68
CA GLY A 181 6.37 19.36 7.90
C GLY A 181 5.94 18.60 9.17
N GLN A 182 4.88 17.78 9.12
CA GLN A 182 4.46 16.95 10.25
C GLN A 182 5.14 15.59 10.21
N ARG A 183 5.65 15.12 11.36
CA ARG A 183 6.13 13.75 11.53
C ARG A 183 4.99 12.88 12.02
N ILE A 184 4.79 11.75 11.34
CA ILE A 184 3.71 10.80 11.58
C ILE A 184 4.38 9.46 11.91
N PRO A 185 4.45 9.07 13.20
CA PRO A 185 4.99 7.78 13.60
C PRO A 185 3.99 6.67 13.25
N ILE A 186 4.50 5.52 12.81
CA ILE A 186 3.72 4.28 12.77
C ILE A 186 3.96 3.45 14.02
N HIS A 187 2.94 2.70 14.46
CA HIS A 187 3.05 1.84 15.64
C HIS A 187 4.05 0.71 15.36
N PRO A 188 4.98 0.34 16.27
CA PRO A 188 6.00 -0.67 15.93
C PRO A 188 5.44 -2.06 15.58
N LEU A 189 4.23 -2.39 16.04
CA LEU A 189 3.49 -3.59 15.63
C LEU A 189 3.20 -3.61 14.11
N ASP A 190 3.00 -2.44 13.49
CA ASP A 190 2.74 -2.28 12.05
C ASP A 190 3.97 -2.56 11.18
N LEU A 191 5.18 -2.70 11.76
CA LEU A 191 6.41 -2.97 11.02
C LEU A 191 6.50 -4.40 10.50
N SER A 192 5.66 -5.30 11.02
CA SER A 192 5.64 -6.71 10.66
C SER A 192 4.29 -7.38 10.89
N PHE A 193 3.90 -8.27 9.98
CA PHE A 193 2.90 -9.29 10.26
C PHE A 193 3.54 -10.53 10.87
N VAL A 194 2.77 -11.24 11.70
CA VAL A 194 3.17 -12.51 12.30
C VAL A 194 2.93 -13.62 11.28
N SER A 195 3.91 -14.50 11.07
CA SER A 195 3.82 -15.58 10.10
C SER A 195 2.82 -16.66 10.52
N ASP A 196 2.25 -17.36 9.53
CA ASP A 196 1.74 -18.71 9.76
C ASP A 196 2.84 -19.60 10.40
N PRO A 197 2.48 -20.61 11.20
CA PRO A 197 3.44 -21.55 11.79
C PRO A 197 4.37 -22.20 10.76
N VAL A 198 5.67 -21.95 10.87
CA VAL A 198 6.70 -22.55 10.01
C VAL A 198 7.19 -23.83 10.68
N THR A 199 6.97 -24.99 10.05
CA THR A 199 7.47 -26.27 10.56
C THR A 199 8.90 -26.52 10.10
N LEU A 200 9.86 -26.53 11.02
CA LEU A 200 11.28 -26.79 10.77
C LEU A 200 11.78 -27.88 11.71
N GLY A 201 12.42 -28.91 11.17
CA GLY A 201 12.93 -30.04 11.96
C GLY A 201 11.87 -30.78 12.81
N GLY A 202 10.59 -30.69 12.42
CA GLY A 202 9.47 -31.28 13.15
C GLY A 202 8.93 -30.45 14.32
N GLN A 203 9.41 -29.22 14.53
CA GLN A 203 8.80 -28.25 15.45
C GLN A 203 8.21 -27.07 14.68
N ASN A 204 7.15 -26.48 15.21
CA ASN A 204 6.54 -25.28 14.66
C ASN A 204 7.14 -24.06 15.33
N TYR A 205 7.40 -23.02 14.54
CA TYR A 205 7.89 -21.73 14.98
C TYR A 205 7.06 -20.60 14.40
N THR A 206 7.12 -19.44 15.03
CA THR A 206 6.53 -18.19 14.54
C THR A 206 7.64 -17.18 14.27
N ALA A 207 7.49 -16.37 13.24
CA ALA A 207 8.41 -15.27 12.95
C ALA A 207 7.65 -14.02 12.53
N CYS A 208 8.30 -12.86 12.65
CA CYS A 208 7.72 -11.59 12.20
C CYS A 208 8.37 -11.15 10.90
N ILE A 209 7.54 -11.06 9.86
CA ILE A 209 7.92 -10.73 8.48
C ILE A 209 7.57 -9.26 8.26
N ALA A 210 8.50 -8.51 7.66
CA ALA A 210 8.33 -7.12 7.30
C ALA A 210 7.03 -6.84 6.55
N SER A 211 6.29 -5.82 7.01
CA SER A 211 5.02 -5.38 6.44
C SER A 211 5.13 -4.47 5.22
N MET A 212 6.31 -3.90 4.93
CA MET A 212 6.52 -3.03 3.77
C MET A 212 7.29 -3.77 2.69
N ASP A 213 6.62 -4.04 1.58
CA ASP A 213 7.18 -4.72 0.43
C ASP A 213 7.99 -3.78 -0.47
N GLY A 214 8.87 -4.35 -1.29
CA GLY A 214 9.83 -3.57 -2.09
C GLY A 214 9.59 -3.68 -3.58
N ASN A 215 9.05 -2.63 -4.21
CA ASN A 215 8.79 -2.63 -5.65
C ASN A 215 9.01 -1.27 -6.34
N ASP A 216 10.04 -1.21 -7.19
CA ASP A 216 10.40 -0.03 -7.97
C ASP A 216 9.49 0.20 -9.20
N ALA A 217 8.78 -0.84 -9.65
CA ALA A 217 7.93 -0.79 -10.85
C ALA A 217 6.71 0.14 -10.70
N LEU A 218 6.33 0.49 -9.46
CA LEU A 218 5.29 1.49 -9.21
C LEU A 218 5.60 2.81 -9.94
N ALA A 219 6.87 3.22 -10.01
CA ALA A 219 7.29 4.50 -10.59
C ALA A 219 6.87 4.66 -12.07
N GLU A 220 6.66 3.56 -12.80
CA GLU A 220 6.11 3.56 -14.16
C GLU A 220 4.64 4.05 -14.23
N HIS A 221 3.94 4.02 -13.10
CA HIS A 221 2.58 4.51 -12.91
C HIS A 221 2.52 5.92 -12.28
N GLY A 222 3.67 6.61 -12.14
CA GLY A 222 3.74 8.00 -11.70
C GLY A 222 3.78 8.23 -10.18
N PHE A 223 3.82 7.16 -9.39
CA PHE A 223 4.05 7.17 -7.94
C PHE A 223 4.99 6.02 -7.58
N GLU A 224 5.77 6.10 -6.51
CA GLU A 224 6.79 5.07 -6.18
C GLU A 224 6.60 4.42 -4.82
N MET A 225 5.66 4.95 -4.04
CA MET A 225 5.35 4.46 -2.71
C MET A 225 3.82 4.38 -2.56
N SER A 226 3.31 3.26 -2.05
CA SER A 226 1.92 3.09 -1.62
C SER A 226 1.92 2.84 -0.12
N LEU A 227 1.19 3.67 0.64
CA LEU A 227 1.02 3.54 2.07
C LEU A 227 -0.43 3.16 2.37
N GLY A 228 -0.65 1.91 2.73
CA GLY A 228 -1.96 1.40 3.14
C GLY A 228 -2.16 1.37 4.65
N ASP A 229 -2.95 0.42 5.13
CA ASP A 229 -3.43 0.31 6.52
C ASP A 229 -2.34 0.47 7.58
N ILE A 230 -1.15 -0.12 7.37
CA ILE A 230 -0.02 -0.03 8.32
C ILE A 230 0.45 1.41 8.57
N PHE A 231 0.14 2.33 7.66
CA PHE A 231 0.30 3.76 7.85
C PHE A 231 -1.02 4.42 8.23
N LEU A 232 -2.11 4.10 7.52
CA LEU A 232 -3.40 4.78 7.66
C LEU A 232 -4.08 4.57 9.03
N ARG A 233 -3.79 3.47 9.74
CA ARG A 233 -4.20 3.25 11.14
C ARG A 233 -3.49 4.13 12.18
N ASN A 234 -2.58 5.00 11.74
CA ASN A 234 -1.84 5.92 12.59
C ASN A 234 -2.25 7.39 12.34
N VAL A 235 -3.22 7.63 11.45
CA VAL A 235 -3.70 8.96 11.04
C VAL A 235 -5.22 8.98 10.86
N TYR A 236 -5.85 10.04 11.36
CA TYR A 236 -7.12 10.46 10.78
C TYR A 236 -6.83 11.14 9.44
N SER A 237 -7.43 10.62 8.36
CA SER A 237 -7.11 11.01 6.98
C SER A 237 -8.32 11.62 6.29
N VAL A 238 -8.09 12.70 5.54
CA VAL A 238 -9.10 13.42 4.76
C VAL A 238 -8.64 13.48 3.32
N TYR A 239 -9.57 13.22 2.40
CA TYR A 239 -9.38 13.22 0.96
C TYR A 239 -10.41 14.16 0.34
N ASP A 240 -9.97 15.38 0.03
CA ASP A 240 -10.82 16.48 -0.45
C ASP A 240 -10.65 16.64 -1.96
N PHE A 241 -11.76 16.57 -2.70
CA PHE A 241 -11.79 16.61 -4.16
C PHE A 241 -11.66 18.04 -4.70
N GLY A 242 -11.72 19.06 -3.84
CA GLY A 242 -11.68 20.46 -4.19
C GLY A 242 -13.02 21.00 -4.73
N ASP A 243 -12.99 22.29 -5.07
CA ASP A 243 -14.10 23.01 -5.69
C ASP A 243 -14.03 22.92 -7.23
N SER A 244 -15.17 22.61 -7.85
CA SER A 244 -15.35 22.53 -9.31
C SER A 244 -15.12 23.85 -10.08
N ASN A 245 -14.84 24.95 -9.40
CA ASN A 245 -14.67 26.29 -9.97
C ASN A 245 -13.25 26.60 -10.47
N GLY A 246 -12.31 25.64 -10.46
CA GLY A 246 -11.08 25.69 -11.26
C GLY A 246 -10.02 26.72 -10.86
N THR A 247 -10.09 27.30 -9.66
CA THR A 247 -8.98 28.10 -9.09
C THR A 247 -8.03 27.19 -8.31
N ALA A 248 -6.83 27.68 -7.95
CA ALA A 248 -5.89 26.90 -7.12
C ALA A 248 -6.44 26.53 -5.73
N ALA A 249 -7.50 27.20 -5.27
CA ALA A 249 -8.22 26.83 -4.04
C ALA A 249 -9.08 25.55 -4.19
N GLY A 250 -9.38 25.13 -5.43
CA GLY A 250 -10.18 23.95 -5.75
C GLY A 250 -9.38 22.76 -6.32
N GLN A 251 -8.07 22.70 -6.08
CA GLN A 251 -7.29 21.49 -6.39
C GLN A 251 -7.58 20.40 -5.35
N PRO A 252 -7.61 19.10 -5.73
CA PRO A 252 -7.68 18.02 -4.76
C PRO A 252 -6.48 18.01 -3.81
N PHE A 253 -6.73 17.68 -2.54
CA PHE A 253 -5.70 17.59 -1.51
C PHE A 253 -6.06 16.55 -0.44
N MET A 254 -5.04 16.10 0.29
CA MET A 254 -5.20 15.31 1.51
C MET A 254 -4.87 16.17 2.74
N GLN A 255 -5.46 15.85 3.88
CA GLN A 255 -5.02 16.32 5.20
C GLN A 255 -4.88 15.13 6.13
N LEU A 256 -3.84 15.13 6.95
CA LEU A 256 -3.53 14.06 7.90
C LEU A 256 -3.43 14.64 9.31
N LEU A 257 -3.92 13.89 10.29
CA LEU A 257 -3.75 14.17 11.71
C LEU A 257 -3.22 12.91 12.38
N ALA A 258 -1.97 12.94 12.84
CA ALA A 258 -1.35 11.83 13.54
C ALA A 258 -2.12 11.48 14.83
N GLN A 259 -2.43 10.20 15.01
CA GLN A 259 -3.09 9.64 16.19
C GLN A 259 -2.13 8.88 17.10
N THR A 260 -1.04 8.35 16.53
CA THR A 260 -0.05 7.55 17.26
C THR A 260 0.93 8.45 18.01
N ASP A 261 1.02 8.26 19.34
CA ASP A 261 2.14 8.77 20.14
C ASP A 261 3.26 7.72 20.19
N PRO A 262 4.51 8.06 19.86
CA PRO A 262 5.58 7.08 19.71
C PRO A 262 6.06 6.48 21.04
N ALA A 263 5.91 7.19 22.16
CA ALA A 263 6.28 6.70 23.49
C ALA A 263 5.25 5.69 24.01
N ASN A 264 3.96 6.02 23.88
CA ASN A 264 2.85 5.11 24.20
C ASN A 264 2.90 3.86 23.32
N ALA A 265 3.05 4.03 22.00
CA ALA A 265 3.15 2.91 21.05
C ALA A 265 4.28 1.94 21.43
N THR A 266 5.47 2.48 21.70
CA THR A 266 6.64 1.72 22.15
C THR A 266 6.38 0.97 23.47
N ALA A 267 5.75 1.62 24.45
CA ALA A 267 5.44 1.02 25.73
C ALA A 267 4.40 -0.12 25.64
N GLN A 268 3.50 -0.06 24.66
CA GLN A 268 2.43 -1.04 24.47
C GLN A 268 2.89 -2.33 23.76
N VAL A 269 3.91 -2.27 22.89
CA VAL A 269 4.41 -3.43 22.10
C VAL A 269 4.53 -4.70 22.94
N ALA A 270 5.25 -4.64 24.06
CA ALA A 270 5.54 -5.81 24.88
C ALA A 270 4.27 -6.41 25.54
N SER A 271 3.26 -5.59 25.86
CA SER A 271 2.02 -6.09 26.46
C SER A 271 1.08 -6.71 25.42
N ILE A 272 0.98 -6.07 24.25
CA ILE A 272 0.14 -6.50 23.15
C ILE A 272 0.74 -7.75 22.48
N ARG A 273 1.97 -7.66 21.95
CA ARG A 273 2.59 -8.77 21.20
C ARG A 273 2.77 -10.02 22.06
N ASN A 274 3.09 -9.91 23.36
CA ASN A 274 3.17 -11.08 24.23
C ASN A 274 1.80 -11.78 24.41
N ARG A 275 0.69 -11.05 24.36
CA ARG A 275 -0.67 -11.63 24.41
C ARG A 275 -0.99 -12.40 23.14
N THR A 276 -0.65 -11.83 21.98
CA THR A 276 -0.76 -12.49 20.67
C THR A 276 0.07 -13.78 20.63
N MET A 277 1.35 -13.67 20.97
CA MET A 277 2.31 -14.77 20.88
C MET A 277 2.06 -15.89 21.89
N ALA A 278 1.32 -15.63 22.98
CA ALA A 278 0.97 -16.66 23.97
C ALA A 278 0.13 -17.82 23.42
N ASN A 279 -0.59 -17.62 22.30
CA ASN A 279 -1.40 -18.64 21.63
C ASN A 279 -0.72 -19.22 20.38
N LEU A 280 0.52 -18.82 20.08
CA LEU A 280 1.26 -19.19 18.89
C LEU A 280 2.46 -20.10 19.24
N PRO A 281 3.04 -20.81 18.26
CA PRO A 281 4.34 -21.45 18.42
C PRO A 281 5.43 -20.46 18.89
N PRO A 282 6.51 -20.93 19.51
CA PRO A 282 7.57 -20.05 19.99
C PRO A 282 8.19 -19.23 18.85
N GLU A 283 8.54 -17.98 19.14
CA GLU A 283 9.30 -17.15 18.22
C GLU A 283 10.65 -17.80 17.91
N ILE A 284 11.02 -17.86 16.63
CA ILE A 284 12.37 -18.21 16.20
C ILE A 284 13.19 -16.94 15.92
N ASP A 285 14.43 -16.93 16.39
CA ASP A 285 15.39 -15.85 16.08
C ASP A 285 15.48 -15.65 14.54
N PRO A 286 15.37 -14.40 14.04
CA PRO A 286 15.38 -14.11 12.61
C PRO A 286 16.59 -14.68 11.87
N ALA A 287 17.80 -14.60 12.44
CA ALA A 287 19.01 -15.13 11.81
C ALA A 287 19.00 -16.66 11.79
N LYS A 288 18.53 -17.30 12.87
CA LYS A 288 18.39 -18.76 12.93
C LYS A 288 17.36 -19.29 11.95
N LEU A 289 16.25 -18.58 11.74
CA LEU A 289 15.26 -18.95 10.72
C LEU A 289 15.89 -18.96 9.32
N VAL A 290 16.66 -17.93 8.96
CA VAL A 290 17.34 -17.88 7.65
C VAL A 290 18.39 -18.99 7.49
N GLU A 291 19.09 -19.39 8.56
CA GLU A 291 20.01 -20.53 8.54
C GLU A 291 19.27 -21.84 8.22
N LEU A 292 18.11 -22.09 8.86
CA LEU A 292 17.31 -23.30 8.65
C LEU A 292 16.66 -23.31 7.26
N LEU A 293 16.06 -22.20 6.82
CA LEU A 293 15.48 -22.08 5.49
C LEU A 293 16.48 -22.40 4.37
N LYS A 294 17.74 -21.95 4.52
CA LYS A 294 18.83 -22.28 3.59
C LYS A 294 19.26 -23.74 3.60
N ALA A 295 19.14 -24.42 4.75
CA ALA A 295 19.45 -25.83 4.86
C ALA A 295 18.40 -26.70 4.15
N GLU A 296 17.15 -26.23 4.09
CA GLU A 296 16.05 -26.89 3.36
C GLU A 296 16.00 -26.49 1.87
N ASP A 297 16.23 -25.22 1.54
CA ASP A 297 16.30 -24.69 0.17
C ASP A 297 17.63 -23.95 -0.10
N PRO A 298 18.62 -24.61 -0.74
CA PRO A 298 19.89 -24.01 -1.11
C PRO A 298 19.82 -22.84 -2.13
N THR A 299 18.65 -22.57 -2.72
CA THR A 299 18.47 -21.40 -3.60
C THR A 299 18.32 -20.09 -2.81
N ILE A 300 18.04 -20.18 -1.50
CA ILE A 300 17.91 -19.02 -0.61
C ILE A 300 19.28 -18.39 -0.35
N GLN A 301 19.40 -17.10 -0.65
CA GLN A 301 20.62 -16.32 -0.41
C GLN A 301 20.38 -15.29 0.71
N THR A 302 21.44 -14.90 1.42
CA THR A 302 21.40 -13.73 2.33
C THR A 302 22.06 -12.55 1.66
N ALA A 303 21.45 -11.37 1.75
CA ALA A 303 22.23 -10.15 1.60
C ALA A 303 23.12 -9.97 2.84
N PRO A 304 24.33 -9.40 2.71
CA PRO A 304 25.07 -8.88 3.86
C PRO A 304 24.20 -7.84 4.57
N SER A 305 24.14 -7.89 5.90
CA SER A 305 23.54 -6.80 6.66
C SER A 305 24.40 -5.54 6.46
N PRO A 306 23.82 -4.37 6.11
CA PRO A 306 24.55 -3.11 6.11
C PRO A 306 25.15 -2.89 7.49
N ALA A 307 26.47 -2.77 7.57
CA ALA A 307 27.14 -2.58 8.85
C ALA A 307 26.61 -1.30 9.53
N ALA A 308 26.15 -1.43 10.77
CA ALA A 308 25.70 -0.28 11.55
C ALA A 308 26.80 0.80 11.57
N PRO A 309 26.46 2.08 11.33
CA PRO A 309 27.46 3.14 11.36
C PRO A 309 28.12 3.19 12.74
N ALA A 310 29.44 3.09 12.77
CA ALA A 310 30.20 3.14 14.01
C ALA A 310 29.92 4.47 14.75
N PRO A 311 29.87 4.47 16.09
CA PRO A 311 29.63 5.69 16.84
C PRO A 311 30.72 6.73 16.55
N SER A 312 30.30 7.86 15.98
CA SER A 312 31.16 9.00 15.68
C SER A 312 31.82 9.50 16.98
N SER A 313 33.11 9.25 17.11
CA SER A 313 33.90 9.83 18.20
C SER A 313 34.11 11.31 17.91
N ALA A 314 33.57 12.16 18.78
CA ALA A 314 33.70 13.61 18.64
C ALA A 314 35.19 14.02 18.68
N PRO A 315 35.66 14.87 17.74
CA PRO A 315 37.03 15.35 17.78
C PRO A 315 37.19 16.37 18.92
N ALA A 316 38.18 16.13 19.79
CA ALA A 316 38.64 17.11 20.77
C ALA A 316 39.26 18.34 20.04
N PRO A 317 39.17 19.55 20.62
CA PRO A 317 39.59 20.78 19.93
C PRO A 317 41.11 20.83 19.78
N SER A 318 41.59 21.04 18.55
CA SER A 318 43.00 21.34 18.29
C SER A 318 43.26 22.85 18.36
N SER A 319 44.34 23.21 19.03
CA SER A 319 44.78 24.60 19.22
C SER A 319 45.33 25.21 17.93
N ALA A 320 44.99 26.49 17.69
CA ALA A 320 45.49 27.28 16.57
C ALA A 320 47.02 27.46 16.58
N PRO A 321 47.60 27.77 15.41
CA PRO A 321 48.51 28.91 15.35
C PRO A 321 48.10 29.96 14.28
N ALA A 322 48.65 31.17 14.45
CA ALA A 322 48.37 32.37 13.67
C ALA A 322 49.07 32.38 12.27
N PRO A 323 48.75 33.34 11.37
CA PRO A 323 49.02 33.19 9.93
C PRO A 323 50.40 33.66 9.49
N SER A 324 50.81 33.21 8.30
CA SER A 324 51.90 33.82 7.52
C SER A 324 51.51 33.97 6.03
N SER A 325 52.26 34.78 5.30
CA SER A 325 51.81 35.54 4.13
C SER A 325 51.94 34.86 2.76
N ALA A 326 51.15 35.38 1.81
CA ALA A 326 51.18 35.19 0.35
C ALA A 326 52.55 35.60 -0.30
N PRO A 327 52.82 35.51 -1.64
CA PRO A 327 51.82 35.45 -2.74
C PRO A 327 52.13 34.74 -4.10
N ALA A 328 51.05 34.62 -4.90
CA ALA A 328 50.92 34.85 -6.37
C ALA A 328 51.46 33.88 -7.46
N ALA A 329 50.76 33.96 -8.61
CA ALA A 329 51.07 33.49 -9.97
C ALA A 329 50.98 31.97 -10.27
N SER A 330 50.55 31.50 -11.45
CA SER A 330 49.83 32.10 -12.60
C SER A 330 49.41 31.00 -13.60
N SER A 331 48.24 31.08 -14.22
CA SER A 331 47.77 30.10 -15.23
C SER A 331 47.38 30.77 -16.56
N PRO A 332 47.78 30.22 -17.72
CA PRO A 332 47.19 30.53 -19.02
C PRO A 332 46.18 29.44 -19.47
N PRO A 333 45.16 29.78 -20.28
CA PRO A 333 44.17 28.82 -20.79
C PRO A 333 44.48 28.33 -22.22
N CYS A 334 43.93 27.18 -22.60
CA CYS A 334 43.75 26.79 -24.00
C CYS A 334 42.38 26.16 -24.22
N ASN A 335 41.82 26.41 -25.41
CA ASN A 335 40.45 26.12 -25.83
C ASN A 335 40.45 25.24 -27.10
N CYS A 336 39.26 24.96 -27.64
CA CYS A 336 38.94 24.54 -29.03
C CYS A 336 38.68 23.05 -29.33
N SER A 337 37.40 22.74 -29.57
CA SER A 337 36.93 21.80 -30.61
C SER A 337 36.92 22.48 -31.99
N PRO A 338 36.98 21.74 -33.12
CA PRO A 338 35.79 21.52 -34.01
C PRO A 338 35.85 20.13 -34.73
N THR A 339 35.06 19.68 -35.74
CA THR A 339 33.90 20.16 -36.57
C THR A 339 33.11 18.90 -37.07
N PRO A 340 31.87 18.99 -37.62
CA PRO A 340 31.01 17.81 -37.89
C PRO A 340 30.70 17.47 -39.38
N ALA A 341 29.88 16.42 -39.58
CA ALA A 341 29.00 16.11 -40.75
C ALA A 341 29.66 15.43 -42.00
N PRO A 342 28.90 14.79 -42.94
CA PRO A 342 27.43 14.80 -43.13
C PRO A 342 26.72 13.44 -43.43
N LEU A 343 25.38 13.51 -43.63
CA LEU A 343 24.50 12.44 -44.12
C LEU A 343 24.44 12.36 -45.66
N ALA A 344 24.06 11.18 -46.19
CA ALA A 344 23.42 11.01 -47.51
C ALA A 344 22.53 9.75 -47.53
N ALA A 345 21.54 9.69 -48.43
CA ALA A 345 20.49 8.67 -48.47
C ALA A 345 20.18 8.14 -49.89
N ALA A 346 19.26 7.15 -49.95
CA ALA A 346 18.49 6.64 -51.09
C ALA A 346 19.06 5.46 -51.94
N GLY A 347 18.13 4.58 -52.36
CA GLY A 347 18.32 3.64 -53.50
C GLY A 347 17.83 2.20 -53.30
N LEU A 348 16.59 1.88 -53.69
CA LEU A 348 16.12 0.49 -53.88
C LEU A 348 16.48 -0.05 -55.28
N SER A 349 16.66 -1.38 -55.42
CA SER A 349 15.79 -2.28 -56.24
C SER A 349 16.51 -3.51 -56.84
N LYS A 350 15.95 -4.73 -56.59
CA LYS A 350 16.00 -6.00 -57.39
C LYS A 350 17.41 -6.59 -57.71
N ARG A 351 17.64 -7.92 -57.84
CA ARG A 351 16.79 -9.05 -58.25
C ARG A 351 17.49 -10.43 -57.96
N GLN A 352 16.70 -11.48 -57.64
CA GLN A 352 16.90 -12.95 -57.91
C GLN A 352 18.23 -13.67 -57.54
N ILE A 353 18.27 -14.69 -56.66
CA ILE A 353 17.84 -16.13 -56.71
C ILE A 353 19.02 -17.11 -56.91
N SER A 354 18.93 -18.29 -56.25
CA SER A 354 19.84 -19.47 -56.24
C SER A 354 21.11 -19.36 -55.39
N SER A 355 21.54 -20.39 -54.65
CA SER A 355 20.89 -21.68 -54.30
C SER A 355 21.63 -22.41 -53.17
N ALA A 356 20.90 -23.21 -52.38
CA ALA A 356 21.37 -24.37 -51.61
C ALA A 356 22.52 -24.21 -50.60
N GLN A 357 22.17 -24.16 -49.31
CA GLN A 357 22.76 -25.12 -48.35
C GLN A 357 21.73 -25.49 -47.27
N GLU A 358 21.45 -26.78 -47.11
CA GLU A 358 20.41 -27.31 -46.24
C GLU A 358 20.98 -27.58 -44.83
N SER A 359 20.46 -26.88 -43.81
CA SER A 359 20.75 -27.16 -42.40
C SER A 359 19.45 -27.33 -41.63
N ARG A 360 19.13 -28.57 -41.23
CA ARG A 360 17.89 -28.91 -40.51
C ARG A 360 17.81 -28.22 -39.14
N SER A 361 16.61 -27.82 -38.76
CA SER A 361 16.38 -27.01 -37.56
C SER A 361 16.31 -27.86 -36.27
N PRO A 362 16.55 -27.27 -35.08
CA PRO A 362 16.53 -28.00 -33.80
C PRO A 362 15.18 -28.64 -33.43
N VAL A 363 14.10 -28.30 -34.14
CA VAL A 363 12.72 -28.67 -33.81
C VAL A 363 12.48 -30.18 -33.94
N GLU A 364 13.08 -30.84 -34.93
CA GLU A 364 12.93 -32.30 -35.13
C GLU A 364 13.50 -33.12 -33.97
N LYS A 365 14.52 -32.62 -33.28
CA LYS A 365 15.21 -33.35 -32.20
C LYS A 365 14.46 -33.31 -30.86
N TYR A 366 13.75 -32.21 -30.58
CA TYR A 366 13.13 -31.95 -29.27
C TYR A 366 11.60 -31.92 -29.31
N GLY A 367 10.97 -31.84 -30.49
CA GLY A 367 9.50 -31.86 -30.63
C GLY A 367 8.80 -32.98 -29.85
N PRO A 368 9.23 -34.26 -29.94
CA PRO A 368 8.61 -35.35 -29.19
C PRO A 368 8.71 -35.18 -27.66
N VAL A 369 9.81 -34.61 -27.16
CA VAL A 369 10.03 -34.37 -25.72
C VAL A 369 9.13 -33.26 -25.20
N ILE A 370 8.99 -32.17 -25.97
CA ILE A 370 8.13 -31.03 -25.64
C ILE A 370 6.66 -31.46 -25.61
N VAL A 371 6.21 -32.24 -26.59
CA VAL A 371 4.84 -32.80 -26.62
C VAL A 371 4.61 -33.76 -25.46
N GLY A 372 5.60 -34.60 -25.10
CA GLY A 372 5.51 -35.48 -23.93
C GLY A 372 5.34 -34.73 -22.61
N LEU A 373 6.12 -33.68 -22.38
CA LEU A 373 6.01 -32.82 -21.19
C LEU A 373 4.65 -32.11 -21.10
N LEU A 374 4.15 -31.59 -22.24
CA LEU A 374 2.82 -30.99 -22.32
C LEU A 374 1.70 -31.98 -21.98
N ALA A 375 1.78 -33.22 -22.47
CA ALA A 375 0.80 -34.26 -22.18
C ALA A 375 0.78 -34.64 -20.69
N VAL A 376 1.95 -34.78 -20.05
CA VAL A 376 2.05 -35.06 -18.60
C VAL A 376 1.44 -33.93 -17.77
N ASN A 377 1.78 -32.67 -18.07
CA ASN A 377 1.23 -31.52 -17.35
C ASN A 377 -0.29 -31.36 -17.55
N ALA A 378 -0.82 -31.68 -18.73
CA ALA A 378 -2.25 -31.68 -18.98
C ALA A 378 -2.98 -32.75 -18.13
N VAL A 379 -2.42 -33.96 -18.01
CA VAL A 379 -2.98 -35.03 -17.16
C VAL A 379 -2.97 -34.64 -15.68
N ILE A 380 -1.87 -34.05 -15.18
CA ILE A 380 -1.80 -33.52 -13.81
C ILE A 380 -2.87 -32.43 -13.59
N GLY A 381 -3.05 -31.51 -14.53
CA GLY A 381 -4.09 -30.48 -14.48
C GLY A 381 -5.50 -31.07 -14.36
N VAL A 382 -5.83 -32.11 -15.14
CA VAL A 382 -7.12 -32.80 -15.06
C VAL A 382 -7.32 -33.50 -13.71
N ILE A 383 -6.29 -34.15 -13.17
CA ILE A 383 -6.35 -34.80 -11.85
C ILE A 383 -6.63 -33.78 -10.73
N LEU A 384 -5.95 -32.63 -10.74
CA LEU A 384 -6.17 -31.55 -9.78
C LEU A 384 -7.59 -30.96 -9.90
N LEU A 385 -8.14 -30.86 -11.11
CA LEU A 385 -9.50 -30.39 -11.36
C LEU A 385 -10.55 -31.39 -10.84
N VAL A 386 -10.33 -32.70 -10.99
CA VAL A 386 -11.20 -33.72 -10.40
C VAL A 386 -11.14 -33.68 -8.87
N LEU A 387 -9.96 -33.56 -8.27
CA LEU A 387 -9.79 -33.48 -6.81
C LEU A 387 -10.44 -32.21 -6.21
N SER A 388 -10.33 -31.06 -6.89
CA SER A 388 -11.00 -29.83 -6.44
C SER A 388 -12.53 -29.92 -6.54
N VAL A 389 -13.08 -30.53 -7.59
CA VAL A 389 -14.53 -30.78 -7.69
C VAL A 389 -15.02 -31.75 -6.61
N LEU A 390 -14.28 -32.83 -6.31
CA LEU A 390 -14.67 -33.79 -5.27
C LEU A 390 -14.65 -33.17 -3.86
N THR A 391 -13.60 -32.41 -3.52
CA THR A 391 -13.52 -31.69 -2.25
C THR A 391 -14.57 -30.59 -2.12
N PHE A 392 -14.89 -29.87 -3.20
CA PHE A 392 -15.97 -28.88 -3.21
C PHE A 392 -17.35 -29.51 -2.97
N ARG A 393 -17.63 -30.69 -3.54
CA ARG A 393 -18.89 -31.41 -3.30
C ARG A 393 -19.01 -31.93 -1.86
N GLN A 394 -17.92 -32.41 -1.26
CA GLN A 394 -17.91 -32.83 0.15
C GLN A 394 -18.17 -31.66 1.12
N ARG A 395 -17.60 -30.47 0.86
CA ARG A 395 -17.82 -29.28 1.71
C ARG A 395 -19.25 -28.75 1.64
N ARG A 396 -19.97 -28.95 0.52
CA ARG A 396 -21.34 -28.45 0.33
C ARG A 396 -22.39 -29.16 1.20
N GLU A 397 -22.13 -30.38 1.64
CA GLU A 397 -22.98 -31.12 2.60
C GLU A 397 -22.85 -30.57 4.04
N LEU A 398 -21.67 -30.06 4.42
CA LEU A 398 -21.38 -29.55 5.77
C LEU A 398 -21.91 -28.13 6.04
N ALA A 399 -22.15 -27.33 4.99
CA ALA A 399 -22.53 -25.93 5.10
C ALA A 399 -24.04 -25.67 5.41
N ARG A 400 -24.84 -26.71 5.65
CA ARG A 400 -26.31 -26.60 5.88
C ARG A 400 -26.73 -26.33 7.34
N ARG A 401 -25.95 -25.58 8.11
CA ARG A 401 -26.35 -25.07 9.44
C ARG A 401 -26.36 -23.54 9.44
N PRO A 402 -27.51 -22.87 9.67
CA PRO A 402 -27.57 -21.41 9.68
C PRO A 402 -27.12 -20.84 11.03
N THR A 403 -26.06 -20.04 11.04
CA THR A 403 -25.75 -19.11 12.13
C THR A 403 -26.48 -17.78 11.89
N ARG A 404 -26.98 -17.17 12.96
CA ARG A 404 -27.93 -16.05 12.93
C ARG A 404 -27.38 -14.87 13.73
N SER A 405 -26.81 -13.89 13.05
CA SER A 405 -26.79 -12.47 13.47
C SER A 405 -26.23 -11.63 12.32
N GLY A 406 -26.95 -10.59 11.89
CA GLY A 406 -26.46 -9.58 10.95
C GLY A 406 -26.26 -8.23 11.67
N PRO A 407 -25.47 -7.30 11.11
CA PRO A 407 -25.20 -6.03 11.77
C PRO A 407 -26.46 -5.18 11.93
N HIS A 408 -26.57 -4.51 13.08
CA HIS A 408 -27.67 -3.58 13.37
C HIS A 408 -27.34 -2.17 12.85
N TYR A 409 -28.06 -1.73 11.82
CA TYR A 409 -28.06 -0.33 11.39
C TYR A 409 -28.95 0.52 12.33
N VAL A 410 -28.40 1.60 12.88
CA VAL A 410 -29.14 2.59 13.67
C VAL A 410 -29.31 3.85 12.83
N SER A 411 -30.55 4.21 12.49
CA SER A 411 -30.81 5.45 11.76
C SER A 411 -30.75 6.66 12.69
N VAL A 412 -29.97 7.67 12.29
CA VAL A 412 -30.01 8.99 12.92
C VAL A 412 -31.32 9.67 12.54
N LYS A 413 -32.10 10.11 13.54
CA LYS A 413 -33.29 10.93 13.32
C LYS A 413 -32.87 12.34 12.89
N SER A 414 -33.36 12.79 11.74
CA SER A 414 -33.27 14.20 11.36
C SER A 414 -34.01 15.06 12.39
N HIS A 415 -33.35 16.10 12.89
CA HIS A 415 -33.98 17.10 13.74
C HIS A 415 -34.93 17.95 12.88
N ALA A 416 -36.22 17.61 12.89
CA ALA A 416 -37.26 18.49 12.40
C ALA A 416 -37.36 19.72 13.33
N THR A 417 -37.37 20.91 12.73
CA THR A 417 -37.50 22.19 13.42
C THR A 417 -38.81 22.27 14.20
N SER A 418 -38.71 22.64 15.48
CA SER A 418 -39.85 22.94 16.34
C SER A 418 -40.53 24.22 15.89
N ASP A 419 -41.78 24.14 15.46
CA ASP A 419 -42.69 25.28 15.47
C ASP A 419 -44.03 24.90 16.14
N GLN A 420 -44.67 25.87 16.79
CA GLN A 420 -45.71 25.61 17.81
C GLN A 420 -47.11 25.39 17.21
N GLY A 421 -47.88 24.46 17.78
CA GLY A 421 -49.30 24.30 17.45
C GLY A 421 -50.03 23.29 18.33
N ALA A 422 -50.81 23.77 19.30
CA ALA A 422 -51.61 22.91 20.18
C ALA A 422 -52.86 22.36 19.48
N GLY A 423 -53.19 21.08 19.68
CA GLY A 423 -54.39 20.45 19.12
C GLY A 423 -54.75 19.13 19.81
N SER A 424 -56.00 19.00 20.23
CA SER A 424 -56.49 17.89 21.07
C SER A 424 -57.19 16.79 20.26
N SER A 425 -57.13 15.56 20.80
CA SER A 425 -58.24 14.59 20.89
C SER A 425 -58.22 13.31 20.04
N ARG A 426 -58.60 12.23 20.75
CA ARG A 426 -59.26 10.97 20.32
C ARG A 426 -58.44 9.82 19.71
N ARG A 427 -58.49 8.72 20.48
CA ARG A 427 -58.38 7.32 20.02
C ARG A 427 -59.31 7.05 18.84
N HIS A 428 -58.86 6.22 17.90
CA HIS A 428 -59.63 5.08 17.39
C HIS A 428 -58.68 3.89 17.31
N ASP A 429 -59.10 2.75 17.86
CA ASP A 429 -58.51 1.46 17.54
C ASP A 429 -58.98 1.07 16.13
N ASP A 430 -58.12 0.45 15.32
CA ASP A 430 -58.61 -0.58 14.40
C ASP A 430 -57.52 -1.58 13.96
N GLN A 431 -57.97 -2.68 13.36
CA GLN A 431 -57.37 -4.00 13.54
C GLN A 431 -56.14 -4.37 12.71
N ILE A 432 -55.36 -5.29 13.30
CA ILE A 432 -54.45 -6.21 12.62
C ILE A 432 -55.24 -7.10 11.65
N SER A 433 -54.76 -7.25 10.40
CA SER A 433 -55.15 -8.37 9.53
C SER A 433 -53.96 -8.93 8.77
N THR A 434 -53.72 -10.22 8.93
CA THR A 434 -52.58 -10.98 8.36
C THR A 434 -53.01 -11.90 7.23
N MET A 435 -52.50 -11.65 6.02
CA MET A 435 -52.34 -12.61 4.91
C MET A 435 -51.13 -12.15 4.07
N GLY A 436 -50.31 -12.99 3.42
CA GLY A 436 -50.28 -14.46 3.36
C GLY A 436 -49.82 -14.94 1.97
N TYR A 437 -48.65 -15.60 1.89
CA TYR A 437 -48.07 -16.24 0.68
C TYR A 437 -47.66 -15.29 -0.48
N SER A 438 -46.76 -15.66 -1.42
CA SER A 438 -46.10 -16.95 -1.71
C SER A 438 -44.62 -16.78 -2.13
N GLN A 439 -43.84 -17.87 -2.03
CA GLN A 439 -42.58 -18.01 -2.76
C GLN A 439 -42.79 -18.14 -4.27
N LEU A 440 -41.75 -17.82 -5.04
CA LEU A 440 -41.35 -18.61 -6.21
C LEU A 440 -39.84 -18.44 -6.49
N SER A 441 -39.17 -19.55 -6.78
CA SER A 441 -37.75 -19.62 -7.15
C SER A 441 -37.62 -20.16 -8.58
N VAL A 442 -36.66 -19.66 -9.34
CA VAL A 442 -35.94 -20.37 -10.42
C VAL A 442 -34.48 -19.95 -10.34
#